data_AF-A0A8S3TX34-F1
#
_entry.id   AF-A0A8S3TX34-F1
#
_cell.length_a   1.000
_cell.length_b   1.000
_cell.length_c   1.000
_cell.angle_alpha   90.00
_cell.angle_beta   90.00
_cell.angle_gamma   90.00
#
_symmetry.space_group_name_H-M   'P 1'
#
loop_
_entity.id
_entity.type
_entity.pdbx_description
1 polymer ?
#
loop_
_entity_poly.entity_id
_entity_poly.type
_entity_poly.pdbx_seq_one_letter_code
_entity_poly.pdbx_strand_id
1 'polypeptide(L)'
;MWTGLNAYFVKLIVSTHSNVLPPQGRMTRVLDIKHYPKNLEQFNEINSLPSWLDLNKLNDGSGIQNTLIKSNAKWHKKCRLKFNTTELKRAQKRQHRYISDDGQASLLQEARKSTRLSLPCKIGLKDYVCFFCDSIEEDEMLREAATYGIDNRVRECAQKLQDTALLAKLSAGDLVAQEAKYHVKCLIYLYRKASRVANDDESEGGTQSRISHGIALAELVSFIEESRSEDNVAPVFKMSDLSKMYGNRLEKMGAEQEGRVHSTRLKNRLLTYVPDIEAYKQGRENLLAFKDDIGPALRRACEEDFDSNYMQIYKAVKIVRSDMMATSSEFNGTFAANCQENQYHDLF
;
A
#
# COMPACT_ATOMS: atom_id res chain seq x y z
N MET A 1 21.23 5.88 -14.51
CA MET A 1 20.51 4.74 -15.12
C MET A 1 19.00 4.93 -14.98
N TRP A 2 18.32 5.39 -16.03
CA TRP A 2 16.85 5.43 -16.11
C TRP A 2 16.42 4.89 -17.48
N THR A 3 16.71 3.61 -17.73
CA THR A 3 16.50 2.95 -19.03
C THR A 3 15.26 2.05 -19.09
N GLY A 4 14.43 2.00 -18.05
CA GLY A 4 13.29 1.07 -17.98
C GLY A 4 11.93 1.60 -18.48
N LEU A 5 11.72 2.91 -18.54
CA LEU A 5 10.38 3.50 -18.81
C LEU A 5 10.22 4.06 -20.23
N ASN A 6 11.30 4.22 -20.98
CA ASN A 6 11.30 4.97 -22.25
C ASN A 6 11.00 4.11 -23.50
N ALA A 7 11.10 2.78 -23.43
CA ALA A 7 10.84 1.91 -24.60
C ALA A 7 9.36 1.51 -24.76
N TYR A 8 8.54 1.62 -23.71
CA TYR A 8 7.14 1.15 -23.75
C TYR A 8 6.15 2.14 -24.36
N PHE A 9 6.50 3.42 -24.44
CA PHE A 9 5.58 4.43 -24.98
C PHE A 9 5.44 4.34 -26.51
N VAL A 10 6.49 3.90 -27.21
CA VAL A 10 6.48 3.76 -28.68
C VAL A 10 5.80 2.45 -29.12
N LYS A 11 5.91 1.36 -28.33
CA LYS A 11 5.25 0.08 -28.66
C LYS A 11 3.71 0.11 -28.48
N LEU A 12 3.18 1.01 -27.65
CA LEU A 12 1.75 1.08 -27.35
C LEU A 12 0.92 1.87 -28.38
N ILE A 13 1.57 2.60 -29.29
CA ILE A 13 0.88 3.38 -30.32
C ILE A 13 0.83 2.63 -31.66
N VAL A 14 1.72 1.65 -31.92
CA VAL A 14 1.82 0.98 -33.24
C VAL A 14 1.67 -0.55 -33.21
N SER A 15 1.68 -1.25 -32.07
CA SER A 15 1.61 -2.72 -32.12
C SER A 15 0.18 -3.25 -32.25
N THR A 16 -0.27 -3.46 -33.49
CA THR A 16 -1.38 -4.35 -33.83
C THR A 16 -1.03 -5.83 -33.69
N HIS A 17 0.22 -6.21 -33.39
CA HIS A 17 0.59 -7.63 -33.26
C HIS A 17 1.73 -7.83 -32.26
N SER A 18 1.41 -7.97 -30.96
CA SER A 18 2.27 -8.71 -30.04
C SER A 18 1.54 -9.02 -28.74
N ASN A 19 1.35 -10.32 -28.47
CA ASN A 19 0.81 -10.91 -27.24
C ASN A 19 1.69 -10.58 -26.02
N VAL A 20 1.54 -9.39 -25.44
CA VAL A 20 2.10 -9.05 -24.14
C VAL A 20 1.00 -8.45 -23.27
N LEU A 21 0.68 -9.15 -22.19
CA LEU A 21 -0.33 -8.76 -21.20
C LEU A 21 0.00 -7.38 -20.60
N PRO A 22 -1.00 -6.48 -20.45
CA PRO A 22 -0.76 -5.13 -19.94
C PRO A 22 -0.55 -5.11 -18.42
N PRO A 23 0.26 -4.17 -17.89
CA PRO A 23 0.46 -4.01 -16.46
C PRO A 23 -0.82 -3.49 -15.76
N GLN A 24 -1.03 -3.96 -14.52
CA GLN A 24 -2.24 -3.72 -13.72
C GLN A 24 -2.39 -2.27 -13.23
N GLY A 25 -2.82 -1.38 -14.12
CA GLY A 25 -3.28 -0.03 -13.79
C GLY A 25 -4.55 0.32 -14.56
N ARG A 26 -5.49 1.06 -13.96
CA ARG A 26 -6.69 1.54 -14.67
C ARG A 26 -6.27 2.45 -15.83
N MET A 27 -6.34 1.92 -17.04
CA MET A 27 -6.17 2.69 -18.28
C MET A 27 -7.53 3.19 -18.76
N THR A 28 -7.59 4.43 -19.24
CA THR A 28 -8.82 5.04 -19.79
C THR A 28 -8.81 4.97 -21.31
N ARG A 29 -9.95 4.64 -21.93
CA ARG A 29 -10.09 4.58 -23.39
C ARG A 29 -10.15 6.00 -23.97
N VAL A 30 -9.65 6.19 -25.19
CA VAL A 30 -9.72 7.48 -25.90
C VAL A 30 -11.15 7.96 -26.12
N LEU A 31 -12.10 7.03 -26.32
CA LEU A 31 -13.52 7.33 -26.50
C LEU A 31 -14.13 8.14 -25.35
N ASP A 32 -13.56 8.05 -24.14
CA ASP A 32 -14.07 8.73 -22.95
C ASP A 32 -13.55 10.18 -22.81
N ILE A 33 -12.70 10.66 -23.74
CA ILE A 33 -11.98 11.93 -23.57
C ILE A 33 -11.98 12.76 -24.87
N LYS A 34 -13.08 13.48 -25.09
CA LYS A 34 -13.35 14.31 -26.29
C LYS A 34 -12.27 15.36 -26.62
N HIS A 35 -11.52 15.84 -25.62
CA HIS A 35 -10.61 16.99 -25.81
C HIS A 35 -9.13 16.60 -25.92
N TYR A 36 -8.77 15.35 -25.68
CA TYR A 36 -7.36 14.96 -25.56
C TYR A 36 -6.60 15.00 -26.89
N PRO A 37 -7.12 14.44 -28.00
CA PRO A 37 -6.48 14.55 -29.31
C PRO A 37 -6.27 16.02 -29.74
N LYS A 38 -7.31 16.84 -29.57
CA LYS A 38 -7.28 18.27 -29.87
C LYS A 38 -6.26 19.03 -29.01
N ASN A 39 -6.12 18.68 -27.74
CA ASN A 39 -5.12 19.30 -26.88
C ASN A 39 -3.70 18.95 -27.36
N LEU A 40 -3.44 17.72 -27.81
CA LEU A 40 -2.10 17.34 -28.30
C LEU A 40 -1.69 18.16 -29.52
N GLU A 41 -2.61 18.38 -30.46
CA GLU A 41 -2.41 19.27 -31.60
C GLU A 41 -2.08 20.69 -31.12
N GLN A 42 -2.87 21.23 -30.18
CA GLN A 42 -2.65 22.56 -29.62
C GLN A 42 -1.35 22.66 -28.80
N PHE A 43 -0.88 21.57 -28.17
CA PHE A 43 0.42 21.53 -27.50
C PHE A 43 1.59 21.54 -28.51
N ASN A 44 1.38 20.97 -29.70
CA ASN A 44 2.36 20.99 -30.80
C ASN A 44 2.49 22.39 -31.40
N GLU A 45 1.35 23.05 -31.64
CA GLU A 45 1.29 24.44 -32.14
C GLU A 45 2.08 25.40 -31.24
N ILE A 46 2.11 25.14 -29.93
CA ILE A 46 2.82 25.96 -28.95
C ILE A 46 4.24 25.43 -28.62
N ASN A 47 4.78 24.52 -29.43
CA ASN A 47 6.09 23.87 -29.25
C ASN A 47 6.35 23.37 -27.82
N SER A 48 5.30 22.91 -27.14
CA SER A 48 5.37 22.44 -25.75
C SER A 48 5.19 20.93 -25.63
N LEU A 49 5.35 20.20 -26.74
CA LEU A 49 5.41 18.76 -26.73
C LEU A 49 6.82 18.27 -26.32
N PRO A 50 6.90 17.18 -25.55
CA PRO A 50 8.20 16.55 -25.29
C PRO A 50 8.87 16.09 -26.58
N SER A 51 10.21 16.20 -26.65
CA SER A 51 11.02 15.84 -27.82
C SER A 51 10.85 14.40 -28.33
N TRP A 52 10.35 13.50 -27.49
CA TRP A 52 10.08 12.10 -27.84
C TRP A 52 8.69 11.86 -28.43
N LEU A 53 7.78 12.83 -28.38
CA LEU A 53 6.40 12.70 -28.85
C LEU A 53 6.22 13.40 -30.19
N ASP A 54 6.32 12.64 -31.27
CA ASP A 54 6.16 13.12 -32.65
C ASP A 54 4.73 12.82 -33.15
N LEU A 55 3.96 13.88 -33.40
CA LEU A 55 2.58 13.76 -33.87
C LEU A 55 2.49 13.26 -35.31
N ASN A 56 3.52 13.44 -36.13
CA ASN A 56 3.49 13.01 -37.53
C ASN A 56 3.48 11.48 -37.65
N LYS A 57 4.13 10.79 -36.70
CA LYS A 57 4.09 9.32 -36.60
C LYS A 57 2.77 8.80 -36.03
N LEU A 58 2.00 9.67 -35.38
CA LEU A 58 0.74 9.34 -34.72
C LEU A 58 -0.48 9.60 -35.62
N ASN A 59 -0.31 10.38 -36.69
CA ASN A 59 -1.35 10.70 -37.66
C ASN A 59 -1.18 9.84 -38.91
N ASP A 60 -2.14 8.94 -39.17
CA ASP A 60 -2.19 8.09 -40.37
C ASP A 60 -2.74 8.83 -41.62
N GLY A 61 -2.81 10.16 -41.57
CA GLY A 61 -3.42 11.00 -42.60
C GLY A 61 -4.93 11.19 -42.44
N SER A 62 -5.58 10.49 -41.51
CA SER A 62 -7.02 10.64 -41.21
C SER A 62 -7.32 11.56 -40.01
N GLY A 63 -6.28 12.14 -39.41
CA GLY A 63 -6.34 13.01 -38.24
C GLY A 63 -6.13 12.24 -36.93
N ILE A 64 -5.41 12.84 -35.99
CA ILE A 64 -4.94 12.19 -34.75
C ILE A 64 -6.10 11.59 -33.94
N GLN A 65 -7.23 12.28 -33.87
CA GLN A 65 -8.43 11.76 -33.21
C GLN A 65 -8.94 10.47 -33.85
N ASN A 66 -9.02 10.42 -35.18
CA ASN A 66 -9.52 9.26 -35.90
C ASN A 66 -8.52 8.10 -35.85
N THR A 67 -7.22 8.37 -35.96
CA THR A 67 -6.17 7.36 -35.82
C THR A 67 -6.19 6.71 -34.43
N LEU A 68 -6.41 7.51 -33.37
CA LEU A 68 -6.48 7.02 -31.99
C LEU A 68 -7.77 6.23 -31.69
N ILE A 69 -8.88 6.59 -32.32
CA ILE A 69 -10.15 5.85 -32.22
C ILE A 69 -10.03 4.51 -32.96
N LYS A 70 -9.52 4.52 -34.20
CA LYS A 70 -9.29 3.31 -35.02
C LYS A 70 -8.34 2.32 -34.34
N SER A 71 -7.28 2.81 -33.71
CA SER A 71 -6.30 1.97 -32.98
C SER A 71 -6.74 1.58 -31.57
N ASN A 72 -7.94 1.98 -31.13
CA ASN A 72 -8.48 1.72 -29.79
C ASN A 72 -7.49 2.07 -28.66
N ALA A 73 -6.80 3.21 -28.83
CA ALA A 73 -5.70 3.61 -27.97
C ALA A 73 -6.15 3.79 -26.50
N LYS A 74 -5.23 3.47 -25.57
CA LYS A 74 -5.45 3.53 -24.12
C LYS A 74 -4.35 4.34 -23.46
N TRP A 75 -4.72 5.13 -22.45
CA TRP A 75 -3.79 6.03 -21.78
C TRP A 75 -3.75 5.80 -20.28
N HIS A 76 -2.56 5.98 -19.71
CA HIS A 76 -2.39 6.07 -18.27
C HIS A 76 -3.01 7.36 -17.73
N LYS A 77 -3.62 7.30 -16.54
CA LYS A 77 -4.15 8.50 -15.84
C LYS A 77 -3.10 9.61 -15.70
N LYS A 78 -1.84 9.27 -15.41
CA LYS A 78 -0.74 10.23 -15.28
C LYS A 78 -0.40 10.93 -16.60
N CYS A 79 -0.40 10.20 -17.72
CA CYS A 79 -0.14 10.75 -19.06
C CYS A 79 -1.30 11.64 -19.52
N ARG A 80 -2.55 11.24 -19.23
CA ARG A 80 -3.74 12.05 -19.50
C ARG A 80 -3.68 13.40 -18.79
N LEU A 81 -3.26 13.43 -17.53
CA LEU A 81 -3.22 14.65 -16.73
C LEU A 81 -2.20 15.67 -17.24
N LYS A 82 -1.15 15.24 -17.97
CA LYS A 82 -0.15 16.14 -18.55
C LYS A 82 -0.66 16.95 -19.74
N PHE A 83 -1.60 16.41 -20.52
CA PHE A 83 -2.12 17.05 -21.73
C PHE A 83 -3.62 17.35 -21.61
N ASN A 84 -4.07 17.69 -20.41
CA ASN A 84 -5.45 18.10 -20.17
C ASN A 84 -5.67 19.58 -20.55
N THR A 85 -6.93 20.00 -20.59
CA THR A 85 -7.31 21.37 -20.96
C THR A 85 -6.78 22.43 -20.00
N THR A 86 -6.63 22.10 -18.70
CA THR A 86 -6.09 23.05 -17.71
C THR A 86 -4.59 23.29 -17.90
N GLU A 87 -3.83 22.25 -18.22
CA GLU A 87 -2.40 22.37 -18.52
C GLU A 87 -2.17 23.06 -19.86
N LEU A 88 -3.05 22.84 -20.85
CA LEU A 88 -3.01 23.55 -22.12
C LEU A 88 -3.15 25.07 -21.90
N LYS A 89 -4.19 25.51 -21.17
CA LYS A 89 -4.38 26.93 -20.85
C LYS A 89 -3.18 27.53 -20.11
N ARG A 90 -2.54 26.75 -19.23
CA ARG A 90 -1.32 27.16 -18.52
C ARG A 90 -0.13 27.29 -19.48
N ALA A 91 0.03 26.37 -20.41
CA ALA A 91 1.09 26.41 -21.42
C ALA A 91 0.90 27.58 -22.40
N GLN A 92 -0.32 27.79 -22.91
CA GLN A 92 -0.67 28.96 -23.74
C GLN A 92 -0.39 30.28 -23.01
N LYS A 93 -0.70 30.39 -21.71
CA LYS A 93 -0.36 31.57 -20.90
C LYS A 93 1.15 31.75 -20.67
N ARG A 94 1.96 30.69 -20.77
CA ARG A 94 3.43 30.79 -20.75
C ARG A 94 3.95 31.30 -22.10
N GLN A 95 3.38 30.83 -23.21
CA GLN A 95 3.76 31.25 -24.55
C GLN A 95 3.31 32.69 -24.87
N HIS A 96 2.10 33.11 -24.47
CA HIS A 96 1.61 34.47 -24.71
C HIS A 96 2.39 35.54 -23.93
N ARG A 97 3.04 35.16 -22.81
CA ARG A 97 3.99 36.03 -22.09
C ARG A 97 5.32 36.21 -22.83
N TYR A 98 5.58 35.39 -23.84
CA TYR A 98 6.79 35.46 -24.68
C TYR A 98 6.58 36.29 -25.96
N ILE A 99 5.33 36.43 -26.44
CA ILE A 99 5.01 37.08 -27.73
C ILE A 99 4.69 38.58 -27.59
N SER A 100 4.30 39.07 -26.40
CA SER A 100 3.96 40.49 -26.18
C SER A 100 5.16 41.40 -25.90
N ASP A 101 6.39 40.97 -26.22
CA ASP A 101 7.64 41.74 -26.09
C ASP A 101 8.35 41.64 -27.46
N ASP A 102 8.68 42.79 -28.05
CA ASP A 102 8.71 43.05 -29.50
C ASP A 102 9.59 42.16 -30.40
N GLY A 103 9.20 42.12 -31.68
CA GLY A 103 9.74 41.26 -32.72
C GLY A 103 11.24 41.42 -32.98
N GLN A 104 11.99 40.35 -32.77
CA GLN A 104 13.10 39.92 -33.61
C GLN A 104 13.39 38.44 -33.33
N ALA A 105 13.34 37.63 -34.38
CA ALA A 105 13.71 36.23 -34.30
C ALA A 105 15.23 36.10 -34.10
N SER A 106 15.65 35.43 -33.03
CA SER A 106 16.94 34.75 -32.97
C SER A 106 16.83 33.48 -32.14
N LEU A 107 17.34 32.41 -32.75
CA LEU A 107 17.29 31.03 -32.31
C LEU A 107 18.17 30.79 -31.08
N LEU A 108 17.69 29.85 -30.26
CA LEU A 108 18.36 29.09 -29.19
C LEU A 108 18.27 29.63 -27.74
N GLN A 109 17.41 28.90 -27.01
CA GLN A 109 17.61 28.35 -25.65
C GLN A 109 17.13 29.17 -24.44
N GLU A 110 15.85 28.93 -24.13
CA GLU A 110 15.21 28.87 -22.80
C GLU A 110 15.72 29.80 -21.68
N ALA A 111 15.73 31.12 -21.93
CA ALA A 111 15.68 32.11 -20.86
C ALA A 111 14.27 32.14 -20.24
N ARG A 112 14.02 31.29 -19.24
CA ARG A 112 12.89 31.51 -18.32
C ARG A 112 13.21 32.76 -17.50
N LYS A 113 12.53 33.87 -17.81
CA LYS A 113 12.51 35.09 -16.98
C LYS A 113 12.06 34.72 -15.55
N SER A 114 13.04 34.45 -14.68
CA SER A 114 12.91 34.53 -13.22
C SER A 114 13.13 36.00 -12.88
N THR A 115 12.15 36.62 -12.23
CA THR A 115 12.21 38.03 -11.90
C THR A 115 13.25 38.24 -10.78
N ARG A 116 14.26 39.07 -11.10
CA ARG A 116 15.38 39.57 -10.29
C ARG A 116 16.70 38.78 -10.40
N LEU A 117 17.45 39.05 -11.45
CA LEU A 117 18.92 38.95 -11.53
C LEU A 117 19.37 40.13 -12.42
N SER A 118 20.05 41.13 -11.85
CA SER A 118 21.51 41.23 -11.66
C SER A 118 22.21 41.86 -12.87
N LEU A 119 22.84 43.02 -12.67
CA LEU A 119 23.98 43.41 -13.50
C LEU A 119 25.11 42.38 -13.32
N PRO A 120 25.92 42.12 -14.35
CA PRO A 120 27.01 41.16 -14.27
C PRO A 120 28.15 41.77 -13.47
N CYS A 121 28.22 41.46 -12.18
CA CYS A 121 29.40 41.74 -11.38
C CYS A 121 29.98 40.40 -10.92
N LYS A 122 31.14 40.05 -11.48
CA LYS A 122 32.12 39.06 -11.00
C LYS A 122 31.53 37.93 -10.14
N ILE A 123 31.03 36.88 -10.80
CA ILE A 123 30.50 35.67 -10.15
C ILE A 123 31.62 35.07 -9.29
N GLY A 124 31.44 35.11 -7.98
CA GLY A 124 32.36 34.51 -7.03
C GLY A 124 32.12 33.01 -6.96
N LEU A 125 33.19 32.21 -6.79
CA LEU A 125 33.14 30.76 -6.60
C LEU A 125 32.16 30.29 -5.50
N LYS A 126 31.73 31.18 -4.60
CA LYS A 126 30.73 30.92 -3.56
C LYS A 126 29.32 30.64 -4.09
N ASP A 127 29.03 31.03 -5.34
CA ASP A 127 27.68 30.91 -5.91
C ASP A 127 27.28 29.47 -6.28
N TYR A 128 28.24 28.55 -6.35
CA TYR A 128 28.06 27.16 -6.79
C TYR A 128 28.39 26.13 -5.72
N VAL A 129 28.66 26.55 -4.48
CA VAL A 129 29.02 25.65 -3.39
C VAL A 129 27.80 25.36 -2.52
N CYS A 130 27.50 24.08 -2.32
CA CYS A 130 26.49 23.67 -1.35
C CYS A 130 27.00 23.81 0.08
N PHE A 131 26.29 24.56 0.92
CA PHE A 131 26.59 24.80 2.33
C PHE A 131 26.75 23.51 3.17
N PHE A 132 26.02 22.45 2.84
CA PHE A 132 26.03 21.21 3.62
C PHE A 132 27.15 20.23 3.24
N CYS A 133 27.52 20.14 1.96
CA CYS A 133 28.45 19.13 1.47
C CYS A 133 29.71 19.69 0.82
N ASP A 134 29.82 21.02 0.70
CA ASP A 134 30.94 21.76 0.10
C ASP A 134 31.25 21.38 -1.36
N SER A 135 30.37 20.60 -2.00
CA SER A 135 30.47 20.26 -3.42
C SER A 135 30.16 21.48 -4.28
N ILE A 136 31.01 21.71 -5.27
CA ILE A 136 30.80 22.70 -6.34
C ILE A 136 29.97 22.03 -7.43
N GLU A 137 28.79 22.57 -7.74
CA GLU A 137 27.96 22.07 -8.83
C GLU A 137 27.57 23.20 -9.77
N GLU A 138 28.12 23.18 -10.99
CA GLU A 138 27.83 24.16 -12.06
C GLU A 138 26.44 23.89 -12.70
N ASP A 139 25.97 22.65 -12.66
CA ASP A 139 24.75 22.19 -13.35
C ASP A 139 23.53 21.98 -12.44
N GLU A 140 23.71 21.71 -11.13
CA GLU A 140 22.59 21.45 -10.22
C GLU A 140 22.13 22.75 -9.54
N MET A 141 20.87 23.10 -9.76
CA MET A 141 20.28 24.36 -9.30
C MET A 141 20.18 24.38 -7.77
N LEU A 142 21.22 24.92 -7.10
CA LEU A 142 21.24 25.14 -5.67
C LEU A 142 20.09 26.06 -5.24
N ARG A 143 19.47 25.76 -4.11
CA ARG A 143 18.47 26.64 -3.50
C ARG A 143 19.13 27.56 -2.50
N GLU A 144 18.75 28.81 -2.52
CA GLU A 144 19.16 29.80 -1.54
C GLU A 144 18.25 29.76 -0.31
N ALA A 145 18.85 29.89 0.86
CA ALA A 145 18.12 30.03 2.12
C ALA A 145 17.49 31.42 2.22
N ALA A 146 16.20 31.51 1.91
CA ALA A 146 15.46 32.78 1.92
C ALA A 146 14.60 33.01 3.18
N THR A 147 14.59 32.08 4.14
CA THR A 147 13.76 32.20 5.35
C THR A 147 14.48 31.74 6.62
N TYR A 148 14.28 32.49 7.71
CA TYR A 148 14.74 32.14 9.05
C TYR A 148 14.20 30.79 9.55
N GLY A 149 13.03 30.36 9.04
CA GLY A 149 12.46 29.05 9.38
C GLY A 149 13.32 27.87 8.93
N ILE A 150 14.13 28.05 7.88
CA ILE A 150 15.10 27.02 7.44
C ILE A 150 16.32 27.05 8.37
N ASP A 151 16.86 28.23 8.72
CA ASP A 151 17.99 28.36 9.66
C ASP A 151 17.70 27.70 11.00
N ASN A 152 16.57 28.06 11.63
CA ASN A 152 16.19 27.53 12.94
C ASN A 152 16.15 26.00 12.93
N ARG A 153 15.50 25.40 11.92
CA ARG A 153 15.40 23.94 11.79
C ARG A 153 16.75 23.28 11.54
N VAL A 154 17.60 23.89 10.73
CA VAL A 154 18.95 23.38 10.45
C VAL A 154 19.82 23.44 11.71
N ARG A 155 19.73 24.53 12.49
CA ARG A 155 20.43 24.70 13.77
C ARG A 155 19.96 23.69 14.81
N GLU A 156 18.65 23.48 14.95
CA GLU A 156 18.09 22.42 15.79
C GLU A 156 18.60 21.03 15.37
N CYS A 157 18.63 20.74 14.07
CA CYS A 157 19.15 19.46 13.57
C CYS A 157 20.66 19.31 13.83
N ALA A 158 21.44 20.37 13.63
CA ALA A 158 22.88 20.37 13.88
C ALA A 158 23.20 20.13 15.37
N GLN A 159 22.43 20.76 16.27
CA GLN A 159 22.53 20.55 17.72
C GLN A 159 22.16 19.12 18.11
N LYS A 160 21.02 18.60 17.61
CA LYS A 160 20.57 17.21 17.87
C LYS A 160 21.58 16.17 17.39
N LEU A 161 22.18 16.41 16.23
CA LEU A 161 23.18 15.51 15.65
C LEU A 161 24.59 15.71 16.20
N GLN A 162 24.80 16.72 17.05
CA GLN A 162 26.12 17.18 17.50
C GLN A 162 27.12 17.33 16.32
N ASP A 163 26.62 17.80 15.17
CA ASP A 163 27.42 17.94 13.95
C ASP A 163 28.29 19.19 14.07
N THR A 164 29.50 19.02 14.63
CA THR A 164 30.42 20.12 14.94
C THR A 164 30.86 20.91 13.72
N ALA A 165 30.99 20.25 12.56
CA ALA A 165 31.32 20.90 11.30
C ALA A 165 30.18 21.81 10.83
N LEU A 166 28.93 21.34 10.89
CA LEU A 166 27.77 22.16 10.55
C LEU A 166 27.55 23.30 11.55
N LEU A 167 27.75 23.05 12.85
CA LEU A 167 27.66 24.07 13.90
C LEU A 167 28.71 25.18 13.72
N ALA A 168 29.94 24.83 13.34
CA ALA A 168 30.99 25.80 13.04
C ALA A 168 30.66 26.67 11.81
N LYS A 169 30.00 26.11 10.80
CA LYS A 169 29.51 26.91 9.66
C LYS A 169 28.39 27.88 10.10
N LEU A 170 27.49 27.42 10.97
CA LEU A 170 26.38 28.23 11.49
C LEU A 170 26.79 29.26 12.54
N SER A 171 28.04 29.25 13.04
CA SER A 171 28.54 30.29 13.96
C SER A 171 28.98 31.55 13.24
N ALA A 172 29.25 31.49 11.92
CA ALA A 172 29.63 32.66 11.13
C ALA A 172 28.45 33.61 10.83
N GLY A 173 27.21 33.19 11.13
CA GLY A 173 25.97 33.93 10.85
C GLY A 173 24.81 32.99 10.57
N ASP A 174 23.58 33.50 10.47
CA ASP A 174 22.45 32.69 10.01
C ASP A 174 22.55 32.37 8.51
N LEU A 175 21.83 31.33 8.06
CA LEU A 175 21.85 30.88 6.67
C LEU A 175 21.44 31.97 5.66
N VAL A 176 20.64 32.95 6.08
CA VAL A 176 20.17 34.04 5.20
C VAL A 176 21.27 35.10 5.05
N ALA A 177 21.90 35.49 6.16
CA ALA A 177 23.01 36.44 6.20
C ALA A 177 24.27 35.91 5.51
N GLN A 178 24.46 34.59 5.51
CA GLN A 178 25.54 33.93 4.77
C GLN A 178 25.19 33.68 3.29
N GLU A 179 24.00 34.08 2.83
CA GLU A 179 23.49 33.80 1.48
C GLU A 179 23.64 32.31 1.11
N ALA A 180 23.38 31.44 2.09
CA ALA A 180 23.73 30.03 2.00
C ALA A 180 22.91 29.31 0.92
N LYS A 181 23.62 28.67 0.00
CA LYS A 181 23.06 27.86 -1.08
C LYS A 181 23.18 26.37 -0.75
N TYR A 182 22.17 25.57 -1.07
CA TYR A 182 22.15 24.16 -0.70
C TYR A 182 21.41 23.26 -1.68
N HIS A 183 21.81 21.98 -1.72
CA HIS A 183 21.03 20.94 -2.37
C HIS A 183 19.79 20.60 -1.55
N VAL A 184 18.63 20.52 -2.21
CA VAL A 184 17.39 20.04 -1.58
C VAL A 184 17.57 18.64 -0.98
N LYS A 185 18.36 17.78 -1.65
CA LYS A 185 18.69 16.44 -1.17
C LYS A 185 19.49 16.46 0.13
N CYS A 186 20.49 17.34 0.24
CA CYS A 186 21.30 17.50 1.46
C CYS A 186 20.44 17.96 2.65
N LEU A 187 19.53 18.92 2.43
CA LEU A 187 18.62 19.37 3.48
C LEU A 187 17.67 18.24 3.93
N ILE A 188 17.08 17.49 2.99
CA ILE A 188 16.23 16.34 3.32
C ILE A 188 17.02 15.27 4.07
N TYR A 189 18.26 15.02 3.66
CA TYR A 189 19.14 14.07 4.33
C TYR A 189 19.41 14.48 5.78
N LEU A 190 19.75 15.76 6.02
CA LEU A 190 19.97 16.30 7.35
C LEU A 190 18.74 16.10 8.25
N TYR A 191 17.54 16.46 7.76
CA TYR A 191 16.30 16.28 8.51
C TYR A 191 16.04 14.81 8.83
N ARG A 192 16.21 13.91 7.86
CA ARG A 192 16.04 12.46 8.10
C ARG A 192 17.04 11.91 9.10
N LYS A 193 18.29 12.38 9.04
CA LYS A 193 19.35 11.98 9.97
C LYS A 193 18.98 12.43 11.39
N ALA A 194 18.56 13.68 11.57
CA ALA A 194 18.12 14.22 12.86
C ALA A 194 16.88 13.51 13.42
N SER A 195 15.91 13.16 12.58
CA SER A 195 14.73 12.39 13.02
C SER A 195 15.06 10.97 13.47
N ARG A 196 16.12 10.33 12.96
CA ARG A 196 16.53 9.00 13.43
C ARG A 196 17.11 9.06 14.83
N VAL A 197 17.98 10.04 15.08
CA VAL A 197 18.58 10.24 16.40
C VAL A 197 17.53 10.61 17.45
N ALA A 198 16.53 11.44 17.09
CA ALA A 198 15.42 11.73 17.99
C ALA A 198 14.61 10.47 18.39
N ASN A 199 14.47 9.50 17.49
CA ASN A 199 13.81 8.22 17.81
C ASN A 199 14.72 7.26 18.60
N ASP A 200 16.04 7.44 18.51
CA ASP A 200 17.02 6.62 19.23
C ASP A 200 17.32 7.20 20.64
N ASP A 201 17.15 8.50 20.89
CA ASP A 201 17.26 9.09 22.24
C ASP A 201 16.02 8.78 23.12
N GLU A 202 14.89 8.38 22.52
CA GLU A 202 13.73 7.79 23.22
C GLU A 202 13.88 6.25 23.44
N SER A 203 15.07 5.68 23.19
CA SER A 203 15.26 4.23 23.07
C SER A 203 15.30 3.41 24.36
N GLU A 204 15.21 3.96 25.56
CA GLU A 204 14.87 3.11 26.72
C GLU A 204 13.44 2.54 26.57
N GLY A 205 12.50 3.34 26.05
CA GLY A 205 11.16 2.87 25.68
C GLY A 205 11.15 2.01 24.40
N GLY A 206 11.99 2.35 23.41
CA GLY A 206 12.09 1.61 22.15
C GLY A 206 12.68 0.20 22.29
N THR A 207 13.68 0.02 23.16
CA THR A 207 14.31 -1.29 23.41
C THR A 207 13.38 -2.17 24.25
N GLN A 208 12.77 -1.61 25.29
CA GLN A 208 11.77 -2.30 26.11
C GLN A 208 10.54 -2.70 25.28
N SER A 209 10.05 -1.81 24.40
CA SER A 209 8.96 -2.11 23.47
C SER A 209 9.29 -3.30 22.56
N ARG A 210 10.49 -3.33 21.96
CA ARG A 210 10.93 -4.45 21.12
C ARG A 210 11.05 -5.76 21.90
N ILE A 211 11.56 -5.73 23.13
CA ILE A 211 11.64 -6.88 24.02
C ILE A 211 10.24 -7.40 24.36
N SER A 212 9.32 -6.52 24.78
CA SER A 212 7.91 -6.85 25.02
C SER A 212 7.24 -7.46 23.78
N HIS A 213 7.49 -6.91 22.59
CA HIS A 213 7.01 -7.47 21.32
C HIS A 213 7.59 -8.84 20.96
N GLY A 214 8.79 -9.17 21.44
CA GLY A 214 9.42 -10.48 21.33
C GLY A 214 8.80 -11.49 22.30
N ILE A 215 8.69 -11.13 23.58
CA ILE A 215 8.11 -11.97 24.64
C ILE A 215 6.66 -12.34 24.30
N ALA A 216 5.84 -11.34 23.95
CA ALA A 216 4.44 -11.59 23.59
C ALA A 216 4.29 -12.49 22.35
N LEU A 217 5.25 -12.47 21.43
CA LEU A 217 5.21 -13.36 20.27
C LEU A 217 5.62 -14.77 20.65
N ALA A 218 6.68 -14.93 21.44
CA ALA A 218 7.15 -16.24 21.90
C ALA A 218 6.03 -16.97 22.66
N GLU A 219 5.34 -16.28 23.56
CA GLU A 219 4.21 -16.85 24.30
C GLU A 219 3.04 -17.25 23.39
N LEU A 220 2.77 -16.47 22.35
CA LEU A 220 1.73 -16.83 21.37
C LEU A 220 2.11 -18.06 20.54
N VAL A 221 3.40 -18.21 20.21
CA VAL A 221 3.93 -19.39 19.53
C VAL A 221 3.86 -20.61 20.45
N SER A 222 4.29 -20.48 21.70
CA SER A 222 4.19 -21.54 22.70
C SER A 222 2.74 -22.00 22.89
N PHE A 223 1.78 -21.06 23.00
CA PHE A 223 0.36 -21.39 23.08
C PHE A 223 -0.12 -22.22 21.87
N ILE A 224 0.29 -21.85 20.65
CA ILE A 224 -0.08 -22.58 19.42
C ILE A 224 0.52 -23.99 19.41
N GLU A 225 1.76 -24.15 19.86
CA GLU A 225 2.45 -25.45 19.92
C GLU A 225 1.91 -26.35 21.05
N GLU A 226 1.59 -25.78 22.22
CA GLU A 226 1.00 -26.50 23.35
C GLU A 226 -0.41 -26.99 23.02
N SER A 227 -1.21 -26.16 22.34
CA SER A 227 -2.56 -26.53 21.87
C SER A 227 -2.56 -27.73 20.93
N ARG A 228 -1.43 -28.04 20.27
CA ARG A 228 -1.26 -29.26 19.46
C ARG A 228 -1.17 -30.53 20.32
N SER A 229 -0.70 -30.41 21.55
CA SER A 229 -0.38 -31.53 22.43
C SER A 229 -1.52 -31.90 23.38
N GLU A 230 -2.42 -30.96 23.65
CA GLU A 230 -3.46 -31.10 24.68
C GLU A 230 -4.75 -31.76 24.19
N ASP A 231 -5.09 -31.65 22.89
CA ASP A 231 -6.39 -32.06 22.39
C ASP A 231 -6.33 -33.20 21.37
N ASN A 232 -7.25 -34.16 21.52
CA ASN A 232 -7.56 -35.14 20.47
C ASN A 232 -8.15 -34.46 19.22
N VAL A 233 -8.53 -33.17 19.28
CA VAL A 233 -9.13 -32.37 18.20
C VAL A 233 -8.09 -31.46 17.56
N ALA A 234 -7.99 -31.53 16.23
CA ALA A 234 -7.12 -30.68 15.43
C ALA A 234 -7.40 -29.19 15.72
N PRO A 235 -6.46 -28.44 16.33
CA PRO A 235 -6.71 -27.07 16.76
C PRO A 235 -6.76 -26.13 15.56
N VAL A 236 -7.77 -25.24 15.54
CA VAL A 236 -7.94 -24.19 14.53
C VAL A 236 -7.94 -22.83 15.22
N PHE A 237 -7.00 -21.96 14.86
CA PHE A 237 -6.82 -20.66 15.50
C PHE A 237 -7.36 -19.52 14.64
N LYS A 238 -8.12 -18.61 15.26
CA LYS A 238 -8.59 -17.38 14.62
C LYS A 238 -7.55 -16.28 14.75
N MET A 239 -7.19 -15.64 13.63
CA MET A 239 -6.28 -14.49 13.67
C MET A 239 -6.81 -13.31 14.48
N SER A 240 -8.13 -13.16 14.57
CA SER A 240 -8.75 -12.11 15.37
C SER A 240 -8.46 -12.31 16.87
N ASP A 241 -8.52 -13.55 17.34
CA ASP A 241 -8.28 -13.90 18.74
C ASP A 241 -6.79 -13.89 19.07
N LEU A 242 -5.94 -14.41 18.18
CA LEU A 242 -4.48 -14.29 18.32
C LEU A 242 -4.02 -12.82 18.36
N SER A 243 -4.66 -11.94 17.56
CA SER A 243 -4.35 -10.51 17.59
C SER A 243 -4.75 -9.87 18.92
N LYS A 244 -5.88 -10.28 19.52
CA LYS A 244 -6.31 -9.82 20.85
C LYS A 244 -5.36 -10.33 21.93
N MET A 245 -5.00 -11.62 21.92
CA MET A 245 -4.05 -12.19 22.88
C MET A 245 -2.71 -11.45 22.84
N TYR A 246 -2.19 -11.20 21.63
CA TYR A 246 -0.97 -10.43 21.44
C TYR A 246 -1.09 -9.00 21.97
N GLY A 247 -2.20 -8.31 21.68
CA GLY A 247 -2.48 -6.97 22.19
C GLY A 247 -2.55 -6.92 23.72
N ASN A 248 -3.39 -7.78 24.31
CA ASN A 248 -3.55 -7.90 25.76
C ASN A 248 -2.23 -8.20 26.46
N ARG A 249 -1.35 -9.01 25.86
CA ARG A 249 -0.05 -9.32 26.45
C ARG A 249 0.90 -8.14 26.43
N LEU A 250 0.84 -7.32 25.38
CA LEU A 250 1.62 -6.09 25.28
C LEU A 250 1.15 -5.01 26.26
N GLU A 251 -0.17 -4.87 26.42
CA GLU A 251 -0.76 -3.97 27.44
C GLU A 251 -0.32 -4.36 28.85
N LYS A 252 -0.34 -5.66 29.19
CA LYS A 252 0.15 -6.18 30.49
C LYS A 252 1.62 -5.89 30.75
N MET A 253 2.43 -5.73 29.70
CA MET A 253 3.86 -5.42 29.80
C MET A 253 4.17 -3.92 29.73
N GLY A 254 3.14 -3.06 29.81
CA GLY A 254 3.30 -1.60 29.84
C GLY A 254 3.76 -1.00 28.52
N ALA A 255 3.65 -1.73 27.40
CA ALA A 255 3.97 -1.18 26.10
C ALA A 255 2.83 -0.28 25.62
N GLU A 256 3.09 1.02 25.50
CA GLU A 256 2.17 1.96 24.85
C GLU A 256 1.99 1.54 23.38
N GLN A 257 0.82 1.01 23.04
CA GLN A 257 0.47 0.76 21.65
C GLN A 257 -0.14 2.02 21.04
N GLU A 258 0.57 2.64 20.09
CA GLU A 258 0.04 3.74 19.25
C GLU A 258 -1.08 3.30 18.28
N GLY A 259 -1.69 2.13 18.47
CA GLY A 259 -2.83 1.67 17.69
C GLY A 259 -3.06 0.17 17.71
N ARG A 260 -4.12 -0.26 17.03
CA ARG A 260 -4.52 -1.67 16.91
C ARG A 260 -3.43 -2.50 16.23
N VAL A 261 -3.07 -3.64 16.82
CA VAL A 261 -2.15 -4.64 16.25
C VAL A 261 -2.52 -4.97 14.81
N HIS A 262 -1.57 -4.81 13.88
CA HIS A 262 -1.79 -5.10 12.47
C HIS A 262 -1.80 -6.62 12.21
N SER A 263 -2.99 -7.23 12.14
CA SER A 263 -3.16 -8.69 12.03
C SER A 263 -2.40 -9.33 10.85
N THR A 264 -2.27 -8.65 9.71
CA THR A 264 -1.48 -9.19 8.57
C THR A 264 0.01 -9.30 8.89
N ARG A 265 0.55 -8.37 9.67
CA ARG A 265 1.98 -8.37 10.05
C ARG A 265 2.23 -9.46 11.10
N LEU A 266 1.32 -9.60 12.06
CA LEU A 266 1.37 -10.67 13.05
C LEU A 266 1.26 -12.05 12.39
N LYS A 267 0.31 -12.24 11.47
CA LYS A 267 0.17 -13.46 10.67
C LYS A 267 1.48 -13.86 9.98
N ASN A 268 2.10 -12.92 9.26
CA ASN A 268 3.35 -13.21 8.54
C ASN A 268 4.49 -13.59 9.49
N ARG A 269 4.56 -12.98 10.69
CA ARG A 269 5.52 -13.37 11.72
C ARG A 269 5.24 -14.79 12.22
N LEU A 270 4.00 -15.10 12.56
CA LEU A 270 3.62 -16.45 13.03
C LEU A 270 3.98 -17.54 12.02
N LEU A 271 3.64 -17.34 10.73
CA LEU A 271 4.01 -18.26 9.65
C LEU A 271 5.53 -18.42 9.46
N THR A 272 6.33 -17.47 9.94
CA THR A 272 7.80 -17.55 9.88
C THR A 272 8.37 -18.39 11.02
N TYR A 273 7.78 -18.31 12.22
CA TYR A 273 8.24 -19.04 13.39
C TYR A 273 7.65 -20.44 13.52
N VAL A 274 6.42 -20.64 13.01
CA VAL A 274 5.75 -21.95 12.97
C VAL A 274 5.51 -22.32 11.50
N PRO A 275 6.46 -23.01 10.84
CA PRO A 275 6.35 -23.33 9.42
C PRO A 275 5.25 -24.34 9.09
N ASP A 276 4.85 -25.16 10.06
CA ASP A 276 3.86 -26.23 9.90
C ASP A 276 2.41 -25.71 9.85
N ILE A 277 2.21 -24.43 10.19
CA ILE A 277 0.91 -23.79 10.21
C ILE A 277 0.62 -23.11 8.86
N GLU A 278 -0.59 -23.34 8.34
CA GLU A 278 -1.06 -22.72 7.11
C GLU A 278 -2.27 -21.82 7.38
N ALA A 279 -2.43 -20.79 6.57
CA ALA A 279 -3.48 -19.79 6.76
C ALA A 279 -4.60 -19.92 5.72
N TYR A 280 -5.81 -20.11 6.21
CA TYR A 280 -7.03 -20.33 5.44
C TYR A 280 -7.95 -19.12 5.54
N LYS A 281 -8.46 -18.64 4.42
CA LYS A 281 -9.37 -17.49 4.39
C LYS A 281 -10.82 -17.96 4.48
N GLN A 282 -11.52 -17.56 5.55
CA GLN A 282 -12.95 -17.78 5.71
C GLN A 282 -13.66 -16.43 5.79
N GLY A 283 -14.21 -15.97 4.67
CA GLY A 283 -14.86 -14.66 4.58
C GLY A 283 -13.90 -13.50 4.89
N ARG A 284 -14.15 -12.77 5.98
CA ARG A 284 -13.30 -11.66 6.48
C ARG A 284 -12.22 -12.12 7.46
N GLU A 285 -12.27 -13.36 7.92
CA GLU A 285 -11.38 -13.92 8.92
C GLU A 285 -10.27 -14.77 8.26
N ASN A 286 -9.12 -14.83 8.92
CA ASN A 286 -8.05 -15.77 8.58
C ASN A 286 -7.97 -16.78 9.71
N LEU A 287 -8.16 -18.05 9.38
CA LEU A 287 -7.91 -19.19 10.24
C LEU A 287 -6.49 -19.69 10.02
N LEU A 288 -5.90 -20.24 11.07
CA LEU A 288 -4.61 -20.90 11.05
C LEU A 288 -4.82 -22.33 11.51
N ALA A 289 -4.30 -23.29 10.77
CA ALA A 289 -4.37 -24.71 11.11
C ALA A 289 -3.07 -25.39 10.68
N PHE A 290 -2.66 -26.42 11.42
CA PHE A 290 -1.51 -27.22 11.04
C PHE A 290 -1.83 -28.06 9.81
N LYS A 291 -0.88 -28.14 8.87
CA LYS A 291 -1.07 -28.88 7.63
C LYS A 291 -1.42 -30.35 7.85
N ASP A 292 -0.74 -30.97 8.81
CA ASP A 292 -0.89 -32.39 9.12
C ASP A 292 -2.24 -32.71 9.78
N ASP A 293 -2.84 -31.73 10.45
CA ASP A 293 -4.06 -31.91 11.22
C ASP A 293 -5.34 -31.74 10.39
N ILE A 294 -5.24 -31.18 9.17
CA ILE A 294 -6.39 -30.96 8.29
C ILE A 294 -7.00 -32.28 7.81
N GLY A 295 -6.17 -33.26 7.44
CA GLY A 295 -6.63 -34.57 7.01
C GLY A 295 -7.43 -35.29 8.11
N PRO A 296 -6.87 -35.45 9.32
CA PRO A 296 -7.59 -35.97 10.48
C PRO A 296 -8.84 -35.17 10.87
N ALA A 297 -8.82 -33.85 10.73
CA ALA A 297 -9.99 -33.00 10.98
C ALA A 297 -11.12 -33.27 9.97
N LEU A 298 -10.78 -33.34 8.68
CA LEU A 298 -11.74 -33.66 7.61
C LEU A 298 -12.28 -35.08 7.75
N ARG A 299 -11.41 -36.06 8.04
CA ARG A 299 -11.83 -37.44 8.29
C ARG A 299 -12.86 -37.50 9.40
N ARG A 300 -12.64 -36.82 10.52
CA ARG A 300 -13.59 -36.80 11.63
C ARG A 300 -14.89 -36.07 11.31
N ALA A 301 -14.81 -34.95 10.59
CA ALA A 301 -16.02 -34.28 10.12
C ALA A 301 -16.85 -35.17 9.19
N CYS A 302 -16.21 -36.09 8.45
CA CYS A 302 -16.88 -37.13 7.66
C CYS A 302 -17.21 -38.40 8.48
N GLU A 303 -16.54 -38.70 9.60
CA GLU A 303 -16.92 -39.84 10.47
C GLU A 303 -18.09 -39.50 11.38
N GLU A 304 -18.29 -38.21 11.68
CA GLU A 304 -19.57 -37.66 12.17
C GLU A 304 -20.66 -37.66 11.08
N ASP A 305 -20.44 -38.34 9.95
CA ASP A 305 -21.47 -38.58 8.95
C ASP A 305 -22.66 -39.32 9.56
N PHE A 306 -23.81 -38.90 9.06
CA PHE A 306 -25.16 -39.38 9.35
C PHE A 306 -25.29 -40.89 9.52
N ASP A 307 -24.44 -41.70 8.90
CA ASP A 307 -24.44 -43.17 8.98
C ASP A 307 -24.20 -43.71 10.39
N SER A 308 -23.29 -43.11 11.15
CA SER A 308 -23.04 -43.47 12.56
C SER A 308 -24.30 -43.24 13.41
N ASN A 309 -24.89 -42.05 13.26
CA ASN A 309 -26.13 -41.67 13.95
C ASN A 309 -27.33 -42.50 13.48
N TYR A 310 -27.47 -42.75 12.17
CA TYR A 310 -28.52 -43.60 11.60
C TYR A 310 -28.40 -45.04 12.06
N MET A 311 -27.19 -45.57 12.21
CA MET A 311 -26.98 -46.93 12.68
C MET A 311 -27.32 -47.06 14.17
N GLN A 312 -27.03 -46.04 14.98
CA GLN A 312 -27.47 -45.99 16.38
C GLN A 312 -29.00 -45.89 16.49
N ILE A 313 -29.64 -45.02 15.70
CA ILE A 313 -31.10 -44.91 15.63
C ILE A 313 -31.74 -46.22 15.14
N TYR A 314 -31.18 -46.85 14.10
CA TYR A 314 -31.68 -48.12 13.58
C TYR A 314 -31.60 -49.24 14.64
N LYS A 315 -30.50 -49.31 15.39
CA LYS A 315 -30.37 -50.25 16.51
C LYS A 315 -31.43 -49.98 17.59
N ALA A 316 -31.64 -48.72 17.96
CA ALA A 316 -32.68 -48.33 18.92
C ALA A 316 -34.09 -48.70 18.44
N VAL A 317 -34.42 -48.38 17.18
CA VAL A 317 -35.71 -48.74 16.55
C VAL A 317 -35.90 -50.25 16.50
N LYS A 318 -34.85 -51.01 16.18
CA LYS A 318 -34.92 -52.48 16.16
C LYS A 318 -35.22 -53.05 17.54
N ILE A 319 -34.62 -52.51 18.60
CA ILE A 319 -34.89 -52.92 19.99
C ILE A 319 -36.34 -52.62 20.34
N VAL A 320 -36.81 -51.38 20.11
CA VAL A 320 -38.20 -50.99 20.38
C VAL A 320 -39.20 -51.86 19.61
N ARG A 321 -38.95 -52.13 18.32
CA ARG A 321 -39.81 -52.98 17.49
C ARG A 321 -39.84 -54.42 18.01
N SER A 322 -38.70 -54.97 18.42
CA SER A 322 -38.63 -56.29 19.02
C SER A 322 -39.42 -56.36 20.32
N ASP A 323 -39.34 -55.31 21.15
CA ASP A 323 -40.08 -55.23 22.41
C ASP A 323 -41.60 -55.10 22.16
N MET A 324 -42.02 -54.20 21.27
CA MET A 324 -43.41 -54.03 20.85
C MET A 324 -44.03 -55.31 20.26
N MET A 325 -43.23 -56.11 19.53
CA MET A 325 -43.69 -57.37 18.93
C MET A 325 -43.70 -58.52 19.94
N ALA A 326 -42.87 -58.44 20.99
CA ALA A 326 -42.87 -59.40 22.09
C ALA A 326 -44.00 -59.12 23.10
N THR A 327 -44.40 -57.86 23.26
CA THR A 327 -45.62 -57.48 23.97
C THR A 327 -46.85 -57.81 23.12
N SER A 328 -47.41 -59.01 23.28
CA SER A 328 -48.70 -59.34 22.69
C SER A 328 -49.80 -58.52 23.37
N SER A 329 -50.15 -57.36 22.82
CA SER A 329 -51.40 -56.69 23.18
C SER A 329 -52.54 -57.43 22.50
N GLU A 330 -53.24 -58.29 23.23
CA GLU A 330 -54.49 -58.91 22.78
C GLU A 330 -55.56 -57.81 22.67
N PHE A 331 -55.67 -57.21 21.48
CA PHE A 331 -56.77 -56.31 21.18
C PHE A 331 -58.04 -57.15 20.98
N ASN A 332 -58.86 -57.18 22.03
CA ASN A 332 -60.11 -57.91 22.17
C ASN A 332 -61.29 -57.29 21.38
N GLY A 333 -61.02 -56.39 20.44
CA GLY A 333 -62.01 -55.88 19.48
C GLY A 333 -63.02 -54.89 20.05
N THR A 334 -62.94 -54.55 21.34
CA THR A 334 -63.82 -53.59 21.99
C THR A 334 -62.99 -52.54 22.71
N PHE A 335 -63.31 -51.28 22.47
CA PHE A 335 -62.75 -50.17 23.24
C PHE A 335 -63.59 -49.98 24.51
N ALA A 336 -62.94 -49.66 25.63
CA ALA A 336 -63.64 -49.29 26.85
C ALA A 336 -64.53 -48.06 26.61
N ALA A 337 -65.70 -48.00 27.25
CA ALA A 337 -66.74 -46.98 27.02
C ALA A 337 -66.25 -45.53 27.18
N ASN A 338 -65.12 -45.32 27.86
CA ASN A 338 -64.56 -44.01 28.19
C ASN A 338 -63.17 -43.80 27.53
N CYS A 339 -62.81 -44.62 26.53
CA CYS A 339 -61.49 -44.56 25.88
C CYS A 339 -61.16 -43.20 25.25
N GLN A 340 -62.18 -42.40 24.93
CA GLN A 340 -62.03 -41.06 24.38
C GLN A 340 -61.71 -39.99 25.44
N GLU A 341 -62.06 -40.21 26.71
CA GLU A 341 -61.78 -39.26 27.81
C GLU A 341 -60.40 -39.48 28.45
N ASN A 342 -59.93 -40.74 28.50
CA ASN A 342 -58.63 -41.08 29.09
C ASN A 342 -57.41 -40.68 28.24
N GLN A 343 -57.61 -40.26 26.98
CA GLN A 343 -56.50 -39.90 26.10
C GLN A 343 -55.75 -38.62 26.54
N TYR A 344 -56.32 -37.84 27.45
CA TYR A 344 -55.76 -36.57 27.94
C TYR A 344 -54.95 -36.70 29.25
N HIS A 345 -54.97 -37.85 29.92
CA HIS A 345 -54.29 -38.01 31.22
C HIS A 345 -52.90 -38.65 31.15
N ASP A 346 -52.53 -39.30 30.05
CA ASP A 346 -51.24 -40.02 29.90
C ASP A 346 -50.16 -39.22 29.14
N LEU A 347 -50.31 -37.90 29.00
CA LEU A 347 -49.34 -37.01 28.33
C LEU A 347 -48.66 -35.99 29.26
N PHE A 348 -48.59 -36.27 30.57
CA PHE A 348 -47.80 -35.48 31.51
C PHE A 348 -46.80 -36.32 32.30
#